data_AF-A0A0J9GUA7-F1
#
_entry.id   AF-A0A0J9GUA7-F1
#
_cell.length_a   1.000
_cell.length_b   1.000
_cell.length_c   1.000
_cell.angle_alpha   90.00
_cell.angle_beta   90.00
_cell.angle_gamma   90.00
#
_symmetry.space_group_name_H-M   'P 1'
#
loop_
_entity.id
_entity.type
_entity.pdbx_description
1 polymer ?
#
loop_
_entity_poly.entity_id
_entity_poly.type
_entity_poly.pdbx_seq_one_letter_code
_entity_poly.pdbx_strand_id
1 'polypeptide(L)'
;MLPKKFLAAAVMAAVFTAPATQSSADVHGLIGAVIIGGAIANANKNKKRTTKRVYSGSSSATRTKNRETQTALNYFGFNAGGADGVLGRKSRTAISGMQNYLQLPVTGRLTQFERDILIGAYQRGIGGAYETVQLVSKSPDGSRILLQEQKKLMTGVPTQRSAGYAGLPLEVSQAVDEIANSSDPTPEQLLQRSGFIQLADLNGDGNNDFILDTSFSGSTFWCSSVQCKTLVFVSTPNGYARNDLLAFNPTPATFNCVGSSCVVSEQVVTASIASSSSDLPSSTEVALSSDAPASGLPSFGSTPDTGSGGALPLFGAPATASAPLSSTCTKISMVANANGGLTTVAFLDDPNKVMMEQLCLTRALVMDQGEQLALAIPGVTLAQVDAQCGQYGDALKDHVTALSLKPRSEVIEGVGGFVLNSGMDPAQLANTARICMASGYRLDDMNVALGTGMLLVILGEPPYGEMMGHHLSQGVGTSARVDLALQWYQEALTALDAGAQPVFAPNQIERPALVRAAADMLAGGTNTGFVTPAQSGGAKAKLPTFGAPKN
;
A
#
# COMPACT_ATOMS: atom_id res chain seq x y z
N MET A 1 -76.68 28.78 -29.30
CA MET A 1 -75.78 29.43 -30.27
C MET A 1 -74.58 28.51 -30.49
N LEU A 2 -74.37 28.14 -31.77
CA LEU A 2 -73.33 27.37 -32.47
C LEU A 2 -72.53 26.18 -31.84
N PRO A 3 -72.10 25.19 -32.67
CA PRO A 3 -71.88 23.79 -32.28
C PRO A 3 -70.47 23.24 -32.63
N LYS A 4 -70.33 21.90 -32.62
CA LYS A 4 -69.43 21.02 -33.41
C LYS A 4 -68.01 20.71 -32.86
N LYS A 5 -67.80 19.42 -32.53
CA LYS A 5 -67.03 18.38 -33.28
C LYS A 5 -66.09 17.53 -32.42
N PHE A 6 -66.24 16.22 -32.63
CA PHE A 6 -65.30 15.15 -32.32
C PHE A 6 -63.91 15.41 -32.93
N LEU A 7 -62.86 15.05 -32.19
CA LEU A 7 -61.58 14.65 -32.77
C LEU A 7 -60.83 13.71 -31.81
N ALA A 8 -60.58 12.50 -32.30
CA ALA A 8 -59.72 11.50 -31.72
C ALA A 8 -58.24 11.90 -31.89
N ALA A 9 -57.41 11.63 -30.89
CA ALA A 9 -55.96 11.71 -31.01
C ALA A 9 -55.36 10.34 -30.70
N ALA A 10 -54.81 9.73 -31.75
CA ALA A 10 -54.06 8.49 -31.72
C ALA A 10 -52.61 8.74 -31.25
N VAL A 11 -52.09 7.83 -30.44
CA VAL A 11 -50.71 7.78 -29.96
C VAL A 11 -49.78 7.36 -31.11
N MET A 12 -48.82 8.22 -31.47
CA MET A 12 -47.72 7.87 -32.39
C MET A 12 -46.62 7.11 -31.62
N ALA A 13 -46.35 5.88 -32.06
CA ALA A 13 -45.18 5.11 -31.68
C ALA A 13 -43.97 5.56 -32.53
N ALA A 14 -42.97 6.18 -31.90
CA ALA A 14 -41.69 6.49 -32.53
C ALA A 14 -40.74 5.30 -32.40
N VAL A 15 -40.44 4.65 -33.53
CA VAL A 15 -39.36 3.67 -33.68
C VAL A 15 -38.08 4.41 -34.05
N PHE A 16 -37.12 4.49 -33.14
CA PHE A 16 -35.75 4.89 -33.47
C PHE A 16 -34.98 3.66 -33.95
N THR A 17 -34.51 3.70 -35.20
CA THR A 17 -33.48 2.80 -35.73
C THR A 17 -32.14 3.53 -35.66
N ALA A 18 -31.16 2.94 -34.97
CA ALA A 18 -29.76 3.38 -34.99
C ALA A 18 -28.94 2.41 -35.85
N PRO A 19 -28.06 2.89 -36.75
CA PRO A 19 -27.09 2.02 -37.41
C PRO A 19 -25.90 1.75 -36.47
N ALA A 20 -25.44 0.50 -36.45
CA ALA A 20 -24.24 0.05 -35.77
C ALA A 20 -22.96 0.37 -36.58
N THR A 21 -21.89 0.52 -35.83
CA THR A 21 -20.49 0.89 -36.12
C THR A 21 -19.80 0.24 -37.33
N GLN A 22 -18.85 0.96 -37.94
CA GLN A 22 -17.65 0.33 -38.50
C GLN A 22 -16.39 0.92 -37.85
N SER A 23 -15.63 0.03 -37.21
CA SER A 23 -14.27 0.22 -36.74
C SER A 23 -13.29 0.10 -37.89
N SER A 24 -12.37 1.05 -38.03
CA SER A 24 -11.23 0.98 -38.93
C SER A 24 -10.18 -0.02 -38.41
N ALA A 25 -10.03 -1.15 -39.10
CA ALA A 25 -8.84 -1.98 -39.00
C ALA A 25 -7.97 -1.66 -40.22
N ASP A 26 -6.84 -1.00 -39.98
CA ASP A 26 -5.76 -0.86 -40.95
C ASP A 26 -5.00 -2.18 -41.00
N VAL A 27 -5.18 -2.92 -42.10
CA VAL A 27 -4.27 -3.99 -42.52
C VAL A 27 -4.06 -3.84 -44.02
N HIS A 28 -2.93 -3.24 -44.36
CA HIS A 28 -2.27 -3.36 -45.65
C HIS A 28 -2.13 -4.82 -46.08
N GLY A 29 -2.55 -5.16 -47.31
CA GLY A 29 -2.17 -6.43 -47.93
C GLY A 29 -3.10 -6.97 -49.01
N LEU A 30 -3.03 -6.36 -50.20
CA LEU A 30 -2.94 -7.01 -51.52
C LEU A 30 -3.95 -8.14 -51.90
N ILE A 31 -4.71 -7.86 -52.97
CA ILE A 31 -4.88 -8.63 -54.23
C ILE A 31 -6.33 -8.49 -54.73
N GLY A 32 -6.46 -7.86 -55.89
CA GLY A 32 -7.73 -7.51 -56.50
C GLY A 32 -8.49 -8.68 -57.14
N ALA A 33 -9.77 -8.45 -57.39
CA ALA A 33 -10.49 -9.06 -58.49
C ALA A 33 -11.70 -8.20 -58.85
N VAL A 34 -11.72 -7.80 -60.11
CA VAL A 34 -12.77 -7.08 -60.83
C VAL A 34 -14.07 -7.88 -60.80
N ILE A 35 -15.19 -7.27 -60.39
CA ILE A 35 -16.53 -7.84 -60.59
C ILE A 35 -17.11 -7.25 -61.88
N ILE A 36 -17.08 -8.04 -62.95
CA ILE A 36 -17.95 -7.86 -64.12
C ILE A 36 -19.03 -8.95 -64.01
N GLY A 37 -20.29 -8.52 -64.17
CA GLY A 37 -21.47 -9.37 -64.07
C GLY A 37 -21.56 -10.44 -65.16
N GLY A 38 -22.26 -11.52 -64.84
CA GLY A 38 -22.57 -12.58 -65.78
C GLY A 38 -23.29 -13.73 -65.08
N ALA A 39 -24.61 -13.80 -65.25
CA ALA A 39 -25.45 -14.90 -64.80
C ALA A 39 -25.16 -16.16 -65.60
N ILE A 40 -24.97 -17.32 -64.93
CA ILE A 40 -25.29 -18.64 -65.49
C ILE A 40 -25.80 -19.55 -64.36
N ALA A 41 -26.94 -20.19 -64.61
CA ALA A 41 -27.60 -21.14 -63.74
C ALA A 41 -27.00 -22.56 -63.81
N ASN A 42 -27.44 -23.38 -62.84
CA ASN A 42 -27.58 -24.83 -62.90
C ASN A 42 -26.34 -25.71 -62.58
N ALA A 43 -26.42 -26.48 -61.49
CA ALA A 43 -26.65 -27.93 -61.53
C ALA A 43 -26.21 -28.62 -60.23
N ASN A 44 -27.15 -29.40 -59.68
CA ASN A 44 -26.97 -30.38 -58.62
C ASN A 44 -25.71 -31.25 -58.80
N LYS A 45 -24.95 -31.43 -57.72
CA LYS A 45 -24.25 -32.70 -57.42
C LYS A 45 -23.91 -32.80 -55.92
N ASN A 46 -24.47 -33.86 -55.32
CA ASN A 46 -24.21 -34.35 -53.98
C ASN A 46 -22.73 -34.30 -53.59
N LYS A 47 -22.39 -33.49 -52.59
CA LYS A 47 -21.20 -33.70 -51.75
C LYS A 47 -21.64 -33.63 -50.29
N LYS A 48 -21.60 -34.78 -49.62
CA LYS A 48 -21.74 -34.91 -48.16
C LYS A 48 -20.76 -33.93 -47.50
N ARG A 49 -21.29 -32.81 -46.99
CA ARG A 49 -20.55 -31.87 -46.16
C ARG A 49 -20.35 -32.51 -44.78
N THR A 50 -19.21 -33.15 -44.56
CA THR A 50 -18.68 -33.33 -43.20
C THR A 50 -18.31 -31.95 -42.67
N THR A 51 -19.20 -31.34 -41.89
CA THR A 51 -18.89 -30.17 -41.08
C THR A 51 -17.92 -30.60 -39.98
N LYS A 52 -16.62 -30.43 -40.22
CA LYS A 52 -15.61 -30.50 -39.16
C LYS A 52 -15.90 -29.32 -38.23
N ARG A 53 -16.55 -29.59 -37.09
CA ARG A 53 -16.80 -28.62 -36.03
C ARG A 53 -15.43 -28.18 -35.50
N VAL A 54 -14.94 -27.02 -35.92
CA VAL A 54 -13.77 -26.40 -35.31
C VAL A 54 -14.23 -25.90 -33.94
N TYR A 55 -13.86 -26.62 -32.90
CA TYR A 55 -14.09 -26.19 -31.53
C TYR A 55 -13.17 -25.00 -31.28
N SER A 56 -13.69 -23.78 -31.28
CA SER A 56 -12.94 -22.60 -30.81
C SER A 56 -12.67 -22.80 -29.33
N GLY A 57 -11.50 -23.36 -29.00
CA GLY A 57 -11.06 -23.49 -27.62
C GLY A 57 -11.05 -22.10 -26.97
N SER A 58 -11.56 -22.00 -25.75
CA SER A 58 -11.49 -20.78 -24.94
C SER A 58 -10.07 -20.19 -25.00
N SER A 59 -9.94 -18.87 -25.15
CA SER A 59 -8.63 -18.22 -25.18
C SER A 59 -7.81 -18.57 -23.93
N SER A 60 -6.47 -18.56 -24.05
CA SER A 60 -5.54 -18.78 -22.93
C SER A 60 -5.87 -17.88 -21.73
N ALA A 61 -6.23 -16.61 -22.01
CA ALA A 61 -6.66 -15.63 -21.03
C ALA A 61 -7.93 -16.08 -20.27
N THR A 62 -8.94 -16.65 -20.96
CA THR A 62 -10.15 -17.18 -20.30
C THR A 62 -9.83 -18.34 -19.36
N ARG A 63 -8.92 -19.25 -19.76
CA ARG A 63 -8.52 -20.36 -18.89
C ARG A 63 -7.80 -19.87 -17.63
N THR A 64 -6.94 -18.87 -17.76
CA THR A 64 -6.28 -18.25 -16.59
C THR A 64 -7.29 -17.59 -15.66
N LYS A 65 -8.23 -16.82 -16.20
CA LYS A 65 -9.33 -16.20 -15.43
C LYS A 65 -10.16 -17.25 -14.65
N ASN A 66 -10.45 -18.37 -15.29
CA ASN A 66 -11.19 -19.48 -14.70
C ASN A 66 -10.39 -20.22 -13.61
N ARG A 67 -9.08 -20.39 -13.80
CA ARG A 67 -8.20 -20.99 -12.77
C ARG A 67 -8.20 -20.14 -11.51
N GLU A 68 -8.03 -18.83 -11.66
CA GLU A 68 -8.07 -17.89 -10.55
C GLU A 68 -9.40 -17.98 -9.77
N THR A 69 -10.53 -18.05 -10.49
CA THR A 69 -11.84 -18.26 -9.88
C THR A 69 -11.93 -19.59 -9.11
N GLN A 70 -11.43 -20.70 -9.67
CA GLN A 70 -11.44 -21.99 -8.99
C GLN A 70 -10.55 -21.98 -7.73
N THR A 71 -9.37 -21.34 -7.80
CA THR A 71 -8.47 -21.16 -6.67
C THR A 71 -9.12 -20.35 -5.55
N ALA A 72 -9.72 -19.20 -5.87
CA ALA A 72 -10.39 -18.36 -4.89
C ALA A 72 -11.59 -19.07 -4.24
N LEU A 73 -12.41 -19.78 -5.02
CA LEU A 73 -13.52 -20.57 -4.49
C LEU A 73 -13.03 -21.63 -3.49
N ASN A 74 -11.96 -22.36 -3.85
CA ASN A 74 -11.37 -23.37 -2.98
C ASN A 74 -10.78 -22.75 -1.70
N TYR A 75 -10.14 -21.58 -1.77
CA TYR A 75 -9.62 -20.85 -0.60
C TYR A 75 -10.71 -20.55 0.43
N PHE A 76 -11.90 -20.14 -0.02
CA PHE A 76 -13.07 -19.93 0.84
C PHE A 76 -13.82 -21.21 1.17
N GLY A 77 -13.28 -22.38 0.86
CA GLY A 77 -13.90 -23.67 1.14
C GLY A 77 -15.15 -23.98 0.31
N PHE A 78 -15.35 -23.31 -0.83
CA PHE A 78 -16.34 -23.72 -1.84
C PHE A 78 -15.64 -24.66 -2.84
N ASN A 79 -15.87 -25.97 -2.71
CA ASN A 79 -15.16 -26.99 -3.49
C ASN A 79 -15.45 -26.88 -5.01
N ALA A 80 -14.55 -26.24 -5.74
CA ALA A 80 -14.64 -26.03 -7.19
C ALA A 80 -13.97 -27.14 -8.01
N GLY A 81 -13.35 -28.14 -7.36
CA GLY A 81 -12.46 -29.12 -7.99
C GLY A 81 -11.03 -28.60 -8.16
N GLY A 82 -10.23 -29.23 -9.02
CA GLY A 82 -8.90 -28.75 -9.37
C GLY A 82 -8.97 -27.43 -10.16
N ALA A 83 -8.03 -26.52 -9.93
CA ALA A 83 -7.94 -25.25 -10.65
C ALA A 83 -7.36 -25.45 -12.06
N ASP A 84 -8.14 -26.08 -12.94
CA ASP A 84 -7.78 -26.49 -14.31
C ASP A 84 -8.19 -25.47 -15.39
N GLY A 85 -8.94 -24.43 -15.02
CA GLY A 85 -9.43 -23.39 -15.92
C GLY A 85 -10.70 -23.77 -16.68
N VAL A 86 -11.30 -24.91 -16.36
CA VAL A 86 -12.52 -25.42 -16.99
C VAL A 86 -13.67 -25.39 -15.96
N LEU A 87 -14.58 -24.43 -16.10
CA LEU A 87 -15.72 -24.28 -15.19
C LEU A 87 -16.80 -25.37 -15.43
N GLY A 88 -16.56 -26.55 -14.85
CA GLY A 88 -17.44 -27.70 -14.89
C GLY A 88 -18.54 -27.70 -13.82
N ARG A 89 -19.16 -28.86 -13.60
CA ARG A 89 -20.26 -29.02 -12.62
C ARG A 89 -19.84 -28.63 -11.21
N LYS A 90 -18.64 -29.02 -10.76
CA LYS A 90 -18.12 -28.68 -9.42
C LYS A 90 -17.95 -27.17 -9.23
N SER A 91 -17.34 -26.48 -10.20
CA SER A 91 -17.18 -25.03 -10.13
C SER A 91 -18.53 -24.31 -10.13
N ARG A 92 -19.53 -24.78 -10.90
CA ARG A 92 -20.89 -24.23 -10.85
C ARG A 92 -21.55 -24.42 -9.48
N THR A 93 -21.39 -25.60 -8.86
CA THR A 93 -21.87 -25.86 -7.50
C THR A 93 -21.17 -24.96 -6.47
N ALA A 94 -19.86 -24.78 -6.57
CA ALA A 94 -19.11 -23.87 -5.72
C ALA A 94 -19.58 -22.41 -5.86
N ILE A 95 -19.81 -21.95 -7.09
CA ILE A 95 -20.37 -20.62 -7.38
C ILE A 95 -21.76 -20.47 -6.74
N SER A 96 -22.64 -21.47 -6.88
CA SER A 96 -23.95 -21.46 -6.23
C SER A 96 -23.84 -21.37 -4.70
N GLY A 97 -22.88 -22.09 -4.10
CA GLY A 97 -22.61 -22.02 -2.66
C GLY A 97 -22.17 -20.63 -2.21
N MET A 98 -21.28 -19.99 -2.98
CA MET A 98 -20.84 -18.62 -2.73
C MET A 98 -21.98 -17.62 -2.86
N GLN A 99 -22.78 -17.72 -3.94
CA GLN A 99 -23.94 -16.85 -4.15
C GLN A 99 -24.95 -16.98 -3.01
N ASN A 100 -25.20 -18.21 -2.54
CA ASN A 100 -26.06 -18.45 -1.39
C ASN A 100 -25.50 -17.83 -0.11
N TYR A 101 -24.20 -18.02 0.17
CA TYR A 101 -23.53 -17.42 1.33
C TYR A 101 -23.61 -15.89 1.32
N LEU A 102 -23.45 -15.29 0.14
CA LEU A 102 -23.53 -13.85 -0.06
C LEU A 102 -24.97 -13.33 -0.18
N GLN A 103 -26.01 -14.17 -0.11
CA GLN A 103 -27.40 -13.78 -0.36
C GLN A 103 -27.57 -13.06 -1.71
N LEU A 104 -26.94 -13.59 -2.75
CA LEU A 104 -27.07 -13.16 -4.14
C LEU A 104 -27.94 -14.16 -4.92
N PRO A 105 -28.48 -13.78 -6.09
CA PRO A 105 -29.21 -14.71 -6.95
C PRO A 105 -28.37 -15.96 -7.26
N VAL A 106 -28.87 -17.14 -6.87
CA VAL A 106 -28.15 -18.42 -6.98
C VAL A 106 -28.29 -18.98 -8.41
N THR A 107 -27.52 -18.41 -9.34
CA THR A 107 -27.53 -18.78 -10.77
C THR A 107 -26.50 -19.86 -11.14
N GLY A 108 -25.52 -20.11 -10.27
CA GLY A 108 -24.40 -21.02 -10.54
C GLY A 108 -23.46 -20.51 -11.66
N ARG A 109 -23.54 -19.21 -11.97
CA ARG A 109 -22.70 -18.50 -12.94
C ARG A 109 -22.27 -17.17 -12.34
N LEU A 110 -20.97 -16.87 -12.39
CA LEU A 110 -20.47 -15.59 -11.89
C LEU A 110 -20.80 -14.46 -12.85
N THR A 111 -21.39 -13.41 -12.33
CA THR A 111 -21.34 -12.09 -12.96
C THR A 111 -19.94 -11.47 -12.77
N GLN A 112 -19.62 -10.40 -13.51
CA GLN A 112 -18.35 -9.70 -13.32
C GLN A 112 -18.26 -9.13 -11.89
N PHE A 113 -19.34 -8.50 -11.42
CA PHE A 113 -19.44 -8.00 -10.04
C PHE A 113 -19.20 -9.09 -8.98
N GLU A 114 -19.85 -10.25 -9.10
CA GLU A 114 -19.65 -11.39 -8.19
C GLU A 114 -18.22 -11.92 -8.23
N ARG A 115 -17.59 -11.89 -9.41
CA ARG A 115 -16.18 -12.26 -9.54
C ARG A 115 -15.27 -11.25 -8.85
N ASP A 116 -15.56 -9.97 -8.95
CA ASP A 116 -14.77 -8.92 -8.31
C ASP A 116 -14.89 -9.01 -6.77
N ILE A 117 -16.07 -9.40 -6.24
CA ILE A 117 -16.22 -9.76 -4.82
C ILE A 117 -15.31 -10.95 -4.46
N LEU A 118 -15.39 -12.02 -5.23
CA LEU A 118 -14.63 -13.24 -4.96
C LEU A 118 -13.11 -13.00 -4.99
N ILE A 119 -12.63 -12.32 -6.01
CA ILE A 119 -11.19 -12.08 -6.21
C ILE A 119 -10.67 -11.01 -5.24
N GLY A 120 -11.40 -9.92 -5.00
CA GLY A 120 -10.99 -8.89 -4.03
C GLY A 120 -10.91 -9.44 -2.60
N ALA A 121 -11.89 -10.24 -2.18
CA ALA A 121 -11.83 -10.93 -0.90
C ALA A 121 -10.64 -11.90 -0.83
N TYR A 122 -10.39 -12.66 -1.90
CA TYR A 122 -9.29 -13.63 -1.96
C TYR A 122 -7.93 -12.94 -1.83
N GLN A 123 -7.72 -11.84 -2.55
CA GLN A 123 -6.50 -11.03 -2.49
C GLN A 123 -6.24 -10.50 -1.07
N ARG A 124 -7.28 -10.04 -0.36
CA ARG A 124 -7.13 -9.65 1.05
C ARG A 124 -6.79 -10.82 1.96
N GLY A 125 -7.43 -11.97 1.72
CA GLY A 125 -7.20 -13.19 2.48
C GLY A 125 -5.78 -13.71 2.37
N ILE A 126 -5.17 -13.65 1.17
CA ILE A 126 -3.77 -14.05 0.97
C ILE A 126 -2.77 -12.95 1.33
N GLY A 127 -3.21 -11.69 1.40
CA GLY A 127 -2.37 -10.54 1.75
C GLY A 127 -2.03 -10.45 3.24
N GLY A 128 -2.70 -11.23 4.10
CA GLY A 128 -2.30 -11.41 5.50
C GLY A 128 -2.37 -10.16 6.38
N ALA A 129 -3.10 -9.11 5.97
CA ALA A 129 -3.22 -7.89 6.78
C ALA A 129 -3.69 -8.23 8.20
N TYR A 130 -3.07 -7.64 9.22
CA TYR A 130 -3.35 -7.93 10.63
C TYR A 130 -4.85 -7.84 10.97
N GLU A 131 -5.55 -6.85 10.41
CA GLU A 131 -7.00 -6.70 10.54
C GLU A 131 -7.79 -7.86 9.90
N THR A 132 -7.36 -8.35 8.74
CA THR A 132 -7.96 -9.52 8.07
C THR A 132 -7.79 -10.76 8.94
N VAL A 133 -6.61 -10.95 9.55
CA VAL A 133 -6.34 -12.08 10.47
C VAL A 133 -7.23 -11.99 11.71
N GLN A 134 -7.38 -10.80 12.30
CA GLN A 134 -8.25 -10.58 13.47
C GLN A 134 -9.73 -10.81 13.14
N LEU A 135 -10.19 -10.31 11.99
CA LEU A 135 -11.56 -10.49 11.52
C LEU A 135 -11.88 -11.97 11.28
N VAL A 136 -10.97 -12.69 10.61
CA VAL A 136 -11.12 -14.13 10.36
C VAL A 136 -11.09 -14.94 11.65
N SER A 137 -10.24 -14.57 12.61
CA SER A 137 -10.12 -15.27 13.90
C SER A 137 -11.34 -15.08 14.80
N LYS A 138 -12.00 -13.92 14.72
CA LYS A 138 -13.21 -13.61 15.51
C LYS A 138 -14.49 -14.08 14.85
N SER A 139 -14.46 -14.40 13.55
CA SER A 139 -15.64 -14.80 12.81
C SER A 139 -15.86 -16.32 12.87
N PRO A 140 -17.06 -16.80 13.23
CA PRO A 140 -17.40 -18.22 13.13
C PRO A 140 -17.37 -18.72 11.67
N ASP A 141 -17.43 -17.82 10.68
CA ASP A 141 -17.36 -18.14 9.26
C ASP A 141 -15.91 -18.31 8.73
N GLY A 142 -14.91 -18.08 9.57
CA GLY A 142 -13.49 -18.14 9.19
C GLY A 142 -13.19 -17.20 8.01
N SER A 143 -12.40 -17.66 7.04
CA SER A 143 -11.99 -16.83 5.88
C SER A 143 -13.16 -16.37 5.02
N ARG A 144 -14.33 -17.04 5.06
CA ARG A 144 -15.51 -16.65 4.26
C ARG A 144 -16.05 -15.28 4.62
N ILE A 145 -15.82 -14.79 5.84
CA ILE A 145 -16.27 -13.45 6.26
C ILE A 145 -15.76 -12.35 5.33
N LEU A 146 -14.58 -12.55 4.72
CA LEU A 146 -13.97 -11.60 3.81
C LEU A 146 -14.81 -11.36 2.55
N LEU A 147 -15.60 -12.35 2.13
CA LEU A 147 -16.54 -12.22 1.01
C LEU A 147 -17.70 -11.28 1.37
N GLN A 148 -18.24 -11.39 2.59
CA GLN A 148 -19.31 -10.50 3.05
C GLN A 148 -18.78 -9.07 3.18
N GLU A 149 -17.60 -8.88 3.76
CA GLU A 149 -16.99 -7.56 3.86
C GLU A 149 -16.66 -6.96 2.48
N GLN A 150 -16.16 -7.78 1.54
CA GLN A 150 -15.93 -7.32 0.17
C GLN A 150 -17.24 -6.90 -0.50
N LYS A 151 -18.30 -7.70 -0.34
CA LYS A 151 -19.63 -7.35 -0.87
C LYS A 151 -20.11 -6.03 -0.28
N LYS A 152 -20.03 -5.84 1.04
CA LYS A 152 -20.47 -4.61 1.73
C LYS A 152 -19.78 -3.36 1.18
N LEU A 153 -18.45 -3.42 1.04
CA LEU A 153 -17.64 -2.34 0.45
C LEU A 153 -18.08 -2.02 -0.97
N MET A 154 -18.40 -3.04 -1.76
CA MET A 154 -18.84 -2.87 -3.15
C MET A 154 -20.31 -2.46 -3.29
N THR A 155 -21.16 -2.67 -2.28
CA THR A 155 -22.58 -2.30 -2.30
C THR A 155 -22.91 -1.02 -1.53
N GLY A 156 -21.92 -0.39 -0.89
CA GLY A 156 -22.07 0.91 -0.25
C GLY A 156 -22.95 0.93 1.01
N VAL A 157 -23.14 -0.21 1.70
CA VAL A 157 -23.82 -0.26 3.01
C VAL A 157 -22.74 -0.12 4.09
N PRO A 158 -22.64 1.02 4.80
CA PRO A 158 -21.62 1.19 5.84
C PRO A 158 -22.06 0.40 7.08
N THR A 159 -21.32 -0.65 7.43
CA THR A 159 -21.40 -1.25 8.77
C THR A 159 -20.32 -0.65 9.67
N GLN A 160 -20.69 -0.40 10.91
CA GLN A 160 -19.85 0.05 12.03
C GLN A 160 -18.43 -0.53 11.96
N ARG A 161 -17.46 0.36 11.78
CA ARG A 161 -16.03 0.05 11.74
C ARG A 161 -15.63 -0.50 13.12
N SER A 162 -15.08 -1.73 13.16
CA SER A 162 -14.60 -2.35 14.42
C SER A 162 -13.23 -1.83 14.85
N ALA A 163 -12.61 -0.99 14.03
CA ALA A 163 -11.36 -0.32 14.29
C ALA A 163 -11.56 1.17 14.01
N GLY A 164 -11.03 2.01 14.90
CA GLY A 164 -10.97 3.44 14.69
C GLY A 164 -10.19 3.83 13.44
N TYR A 165 -10.24 5.11 13.08
CA TYR A 165 -9.36 5.68 12.06
C TYR A 165 -7.90 5.38 12.38
N ALA A 166 -7.09 5.01 11.38
CA ALA A 166 -5.75 4.45 11.54
C ALA A 166 -4.92 5.07 12.70
N GLY A 167 -4.85 4.36 13.84
CA GLY A 167 -4.07 4.73 15.02
C GLY A 167 -4.83 5.49 16.11
N LEU A 168 -6.06 5.93 15.84
CA LEU A 168 -6.94 6.50 16.87
C LEU A 168 -7.63 5.40 17.67
N PRO A 169 -7.75 5.57 18.99
CA PRO A 169 -8.61 4.73 19.81
C PRO A 169 -10.03 4.68 19.26
N LEU A 170 -10.72 3.57 19.53
CA LEU A 170 -12.07 3.35 19.03
C LEU A 170 -13.02 4.46 19.49
N GLU A 171 -12.88 4.91 20.75
CA GLU A 171 -13.69 5.94 21.38
C GLU A 171 -13.51 7.31 20.70
N VAL A 172 -12.26 7.64 20.36
CA VAL A 172 -11.93 8.88 19.64
C VAL A 172 -12.49 8.83 18.23
N SER A 173 -12.40 7.66 17.58
CA SER A 173 -12.89 7.48 16.21
C SER A 173 -14.40 7.54 16.11
N GLN A 174 -15.11 6.95 17.07
CA GLN A 174 -16.56 7.08 17.20
C GLN A 174 -16.98 8.54 17.36
N ALA A 175 -16.19 9.35 18.06
CA ALA A 175 -16.48 10.78 18.20
C ALA A 175 -16.21 11.57 16.91
N VAL A 176 -15.19 11.21 16.14
CA VAL A 176 -14.99 11.77 14.79
C VAL A 176 -16.17 11.43 13.88
N ASP A 177 -16.68 10.20 13.95
CA ASP A 177 -17.90 9.79 13.25
C ASP A 177 -19.12 10.61 13.68
N GLU A 178 -19.31 10.80 14.99
CA GLU A 178 -20.40 11.59 15.57
C GLU A 178 -20.38 13.04 15.05
N ILE A 179 -19.20 13.66 15.01
CA ILE A 179 -19.02 15.03 14.50
C ILE A 179 -19.31 15.09 13.00
N ALA A 180 -18.76 14.16 12.21
CA ALA A 180 -18.97 14.09 10.77
C ALA A 180 -20.43 13.86 10.38
N ASN A 181 -21.14 13.00 11.12
CA ASN A 181 -22.54 12.67 10.83
C ASN A 181 -23.50 13.86 10.94
N SER A 182 -23.09 14.92 11.62
CA SER A 182 -23.87 16.15 11.85
C SER A 182 -23.18 17.40 11.28
N SER A 183 -22.26 17.20 10.34
CA SER A 183 -21.56 18.24 9.60
C SER A 183 -21.36 17.85 8.12
N ASP A 184 -20.92 18.79 7.29
CA ASP A 184 -20.69 18.55 5.86
C ASP A 184 -19.44 17.69 5.52
N PRO A 185 -18.29 17.81 6.21
CA PRO A 185 -17.10 17.03 5.86
C PRO A 185 -17.21 15.55 6.28
N THR A 186 -16.67 14.64 5.47
CA THR A 186 -16.53 13.24 5.87
C THR A 186 -15.56 13.10 7.06
N PRO A 187 -15.64 12.01 7.84
CA PRO A 187 -14.69 11.78 8.93
C PRO A 187 -13.21 11.88 8.49
N GLU A 188 -12.88 11.36 7.30
CA GLU A 188 -11.53 11.43 6.74
C GLU A 188 -11.14 12.86 6.34
N GLN A 189 -12.10 13.67 5.86
CA GLN A 189 -11.88 15.09 5.56
C GLN A 189 -11.69 15.91 6.84
N LEU A 190 -12.42 15.59 7.91
CA LEU A 190 -12.22 16.21 9.23
C LEU A 190 -10.82 15.95 9.76
N LEU A 191 -10.36 14.70 9.71
CA LEU A 191 -9.02 14.32 10.17
C LEU A 191 -7.88 14.94 9.36
N GLN A 192 -8.13 15.34 8.11
CA GLN A 192 -7.17 16.07 7.27
C GLN A 192 -7.09 17.58 7.60
N ARG A 193 -8.05 18.13 8.36
CA ARG A 193 -8.03 19.54 8.76
C ARG A 193 -7.03 19.75 9.89
N SER A 194 -5.98 20.50 9.62
CA SER A 194 -4.98 20.87 10.63
C SER A 194 -5.65 21.60 11.80
N GLY A 195 -5.49 21.08 13.01
CA GLY A 195 -6.08 21.65 14.23
C GLY A 195 -7.36 20.95 14.70
N PHE A 196 -8.01 20.13 13.86
CA PHE A 196 -9.19 19.35 14.27
C PHE A 196 -8.85 18.36 15.39
N ILE A 197 -7.71 17.71 15.32
CA ILE A 197 -7.22 16.78 16.33
C ILE A 197 -5.85 17.21 16.85
N GLN A 198 -5.69 17.23 18.17
CA GLN A 198 -4.42 17.52 18.85
C GLN A 198 -4.10 16.40 19.83
N LEU A 199 -2.80 16.11 19.99
CA LEU A 199 -2.29 15.11 20.94
C LEU A 199 -1.45 15.78 22.00
N ALA A 200 -1.68 15.46 23.26
CA ALA A 200 -0.89 15.89 24.40
C ALA A 200 -1.10 14.92 25.58
N ASP A 201 -0.13 14.79 26.48
CA ASP A 201 -0.34 14.13 27.76
C ASP A 201 -0.97 15.14 28.73
N LEU A 202 -2.29 15.10 28.90
CA LEU A 202 -3.06 16.10 29.66
C LEU A 202 -3.15 15.75 31.15
N ASN A 203 -3.11 14.47 31.51
CA ASN A 203 -3.20 14.01 32.90
C ASN A 203 -1.85 13.56 33.50
N GLY A 204 -0.77 13.58 32.71
CA GLY A 204 0.60 13.29 33.15
C GLY A 204 0.89 11.80 33.31
N ASP A 205 0.12 10.93 32.66
CA ASP A 205 0.27 9.47 32.78
C ASP A 205 1.27 8.87 31.77
N GLY A 206 1.82 9.70 30.87
CA GLY A 206 2.79 9.33 29.85
C GLY A 206 2.16 8.80 28.56
N ASN A 207 0.84 8.71 28.46
CA ASN A 207 0.12 8.36 27.23
C ASN A 207 -0.37 9.62 26.50
N ASN A 208 -0.63 9.49 25.20
CA ASN A 208 -1.23 10.58 24.44
C ASN A 208 -2.74 10.64 24.70
N ASP A 209 -3.22 11.81 25.09
CA ASP A 209 -4.62 12.19 25.13
C ASP A 209 -5.01 12.96 23.86
N PHE A 210 -6.32 13.05 23.60
CA PHE A 210 -6.82 13.64 22.35
C PHE A 210 -7.76 14.80 22.61
N ILE A 211 -7.59 15.88 21.85
CA ILE A 211 -8.50 17.02 21.83
C ILE A 211 -9.10 17.10 20.42
N LEU A 212 -10.42 17.05 20.32
CA LEU A 212 -11.16 17.27 19.08
C LEU A 212 -11.81 18.65 19.09
N ASP A 213 -11.29 19.56 18.27
CA ASP A 213 -11.86 20.90 18.09
C ASP A 213 -12.96 20.88 17.01
N THR A 214 -14.20 21.00 17.45
CA THR A 214 -15.35 20.95 16.53
C THR A 214 -15.59 22.26 15.76
N SER A 215 -14.79 23.31 15.99
CA SER A 215 -14.81 24.50 15.14
C SER A 215 -14.50 24.17 13.68
N PHE A 216 -13.72 23.13 13.47
CA PHE A 216 -13.40 22.57 12.15
C PHE A 216 -14.50 21.68 11.57
N SER A 217 -15.63 21.48 12.24
CA SER A 217 -16.77 20.74 11.68
C SER A 217 -17.55 21.57 10.65
N GLY A 218 -17.58 22.90 10.81
CA GLY A 218 -18.44 23.79 10.01
C GLY A 218 -19.93 23.68 10.37
N SER A 219 -20.27 22.99 11.46
CA SER A 219 -21.66 22.78 11.90
C SER A 219 -22.00 23.71 13.07
N THR A 220 -23.13 24.42 12.93
CA THR A 220 -23.67 25.31 13.97
C THR A 220 -24.18 24.54 15.20
N PHE A 221 -24.39 23.22 15.08
CA PHE A 221 -24.71 22.34 16.20
C PHE A 221 -23.53 22.16 17.15
N TRP A 222 -22.32 22.04 16.60
CA TRP A 222 -21.11 21.81 17.39
C TRP A 222 -20.41 23.10 17.80
N CYS A 223 -20.47 24.13 16.96
CA CYS A 223 -19.73 25.36 17.14
C CYS A 223 -20.58 26.56 16.73
N SER A 224 -20.91 27.39 17.72
CA SER A 224 -21.50 28.72 17.50
C SER A 224 -20.40 29.77 17.30
N SER A 225 -20.75 31.06 17.21
CA SER A 225 -19.79 32.13 16.93
C SER A 225 -18.66 32.31 17.96
N VAL A 226 -18.86 31.87 19.20
CA VAL A 226 -17.87 32.01 20.30
C VAL A 226 -17.85 30.82 21.27
N GLN A 227 -18.78 29.88 21.16
CA GLN A 227 -18.86 28.70 22.03
C GLN A 227 -18.89 27.45 21.17
N CYS A 228 -17.80 26.69 21.22
CA CYS A 228 -17.65 25.44 20.48
C CYS A 228 -17.45 24.30 21.47
N LYS A 229 -18.12 23.19 21.18
CA LYS A 229 -17.98 21.98 21.97
C LYS A 229 -16.63 21.36 21.63
N THR A 230 -15.78 21.17 22.62
CA THR A 230 -14.51 20.47 22.47
C THR A 230 -14.60 19.13 23.18
N LEU A 231 -14.24 18.06 22.48
CA LEU A 231 -14.25 16.72 23.05
C LEU A 231 -12.83 16.34 23.43
N VAL A 232 -12.59 16.08 24.72
CA VAL A 232 -11.28 15.74 25.27
C VAL A 232 -11.30 14.28 25.73
N PHE A 233 -10.38 13.47 25.24
CA PHE A 233 -10.24 12.05 25.57
C PHE A 233 -8.97 11.84 26.37
N VAL A 234 -9.13 11.54 27.65
CA VAL A 234 -8.01 11.31 28.57
C VAL A 234 -7.80 9.81 28.75
N SER A 235 -6.55 9.40 28.66
CA SER A 235 -6.10 8.03 28.84
C SER A 235 -6.36 7.54 30.28
N THR A 236 -6.72 6.27 30.37
CA THR A 236 -7.00 5.55 31.60
C THR A 236 -6.48 4.11 31.45
N PRO A 237 -6.30 3.35 32.55
CA PRO A 237 -5.89 1.96 32.46
C PRO A 237 -6.80 1.05 31.61
N ASN A 238 -8.05 1.47 31.37
CA ASN A 238 -9.05 0.68 30.64
C ASN A 238 -9.40 1.27 29.25
N GLY A 239 -8.67 2.27 28.76
CA GLY A 239 -8.98 2.97 27.50
C GLY A 239 -9.06 4.48 27.69
N TYR A 240 -10.00 5.15 27.00
CA TYR A 240 -10.10 6.62 27.04
C TYR A 240 -11.42 7.10 27.67
N ALA A 241 -11.32 8.06 28.58
CA ALA A 241 -12.44 8.76 29.18
C ALA A 241 -12.76 10.04 28.41
N ARG A 242 -13.99 10.14 27.90
CA ARG A 242 -14.49 11.30 27.16
C ARG A 242 -14.99 12.39 28.10
N ASN A 243 -14.54 13.62 27.85
CA ASN A 243 -14.94 14.85 28.53
C ASN A 243 -15.43 15.86 27.48
N ASP A 244 -16.69 16.23 27.55
CA ASP A 244 -17.31 17.18 26.64
C ASP A 244 -17.30 18.59 27.27
N LEU A 245 -16.46 19.49 26.75
CA LEU A 245 -16.20 20.82 27.32
C LEU A 245 -16.56 21.92 26.33
N LEU A 246 -16.60 23.18 26.79
CA LEU A 246 -16.83 24.35 25.94
C LEU A 246 -15.54 25.18 25.85
N ALA A 247 -14.95 25.24 24.67
CA ALA A 247 -13.75 26.02 24.40
C ALA A 247 -13.68 26.40 22.91
N PHE A 248 -13.12 27.57 22.61
CA PHE A 248 -12.90 28.04 21.24
C PHE A 248 -11.39 28.09 20.96
N ASN A 249 -10.95 27.52 19.82
CA ASN A 249 -9.53 27.31 19.51
C ASN A 249 -8.74 26.70 20.69
N PRO A 250 -9.19 25.55 21.23
CA PRO A 250 -8.55 24.93 22.38
C PRO A 250 -7.09 24.56 22.09
N THR A 251 -6.24 24.70 23.09
CA THR A 251 -4.88 24.16 23.13
C THR A 251 -4.76 23.22 24.32
N PRO A 252 -3.70 22.39 24.44
CA PRO A 252 -3.52 21.54 25.62
C PRO A 252 -3.56 22.32 26.95
N ALA A 253 -3.05 23.55 26.98
CA ALA A 253 -3.07 24.42 28.17
C ALA A 253 -4.47 24.94 28.55
N THR A 254 -5.46 24.83 27.65
CA THR A 254 -6.84 25.22 27.91
C THR A 254 -7.51 24.32 28.96
N PHE A 255 -6.96 23.12 29.21
CA PHE A 255 -7.57 22.12 30.08
C PHE A 255 -6.69 21.81 31.30
N ASN A 256 -7.35 21.57 32.43
CA ASN A 256 -6.73 20.99 33.62
C ASN A 256 -7.37 19.62 33.86
N CYS A 257 -6.57 18.56 33.72
CA CYS A 257 -7.04 17.18 33.78
C CYS A 257 -6.41 16.44 34.96
N VAL A 258 -7.24 15.75 35.73
CA VAL A 258 -6.80 14.93 36.88
C VAL A 258 -7.46 13.56 36.77
N GLY A 259 -6.64 12.52 36.61
CA GLY A 259 -7.13 11.16 36.34
C GLY A 259 -7.89 11.12 35.02
N SER A 260 -9.19 10.82 35.06
CA SER A 260 -10.06 10.70 33.88
C SER A 260 -10.92 11.95 33.59
N SER A 261 -10.83 12.99 34.41
CA SER A 261 -11.70 14.17 34.34
C SER A 261 -10.92 15.41 33.94
N CYS A 262 -11.47 16.21 33.02
CA CYS A 262 -10.93 17.50 32.63
C CYS A 262 -11.90 18.64 32.91
N VAL A 263 -11.37 19.82 33.23
CA VAL A 263 -12.10 21.09 33.30
C VAL A 263 -11.38 22.14 32.45
N VAL A 264 -12.10 23.18 32.02
CA VAL A 264 -11.49 24.32 31.32
C VAL A 264 -10.76 25.19 32.35
N SER A 265 -9.48 25.47 32.10
CA SER A 265 -8.65 26.35 32.92
C SER A 265 -9.15 27.79 32.81
N GLU A 266 -9.48 28.44 33.93
CA GLU A 266 -9.99 29.82 33.98
C GLU A 266 -8.98 30.90 33.52
N GLN A 267 -7.76 30.53 33.08
CA GLN A 267 -6.66 31.47 32.85
C GLN A 267 -6.53 32.05 31.43
N VAL A 268 -7.45 31.78 30.50
CA VAL A 268 -7.39 32.38 29.14
C VAL A 268 -8.68 33.12 28.80
N VAL A 269 -9.02 34.14 29.58
CA VAL A 269 -10.07 35.11 29.22
C VAL A 269 -9.63 36.54 29.49
N THR A 270 -8.39 36.92 29.15
CA THR A 270 -7.97 38.34 29.16
C THR A 270 -6.86 38.62 28.14
N ALA A 271 -7.13 38.43 26.84
CA ALA A 271 -6.25 38.99 25.80
C ALA A 271 -6.98 39.25 24.47
N SER A 272 -8.05 40.04 24.48
CA SER A 272 -8.53 40.69 23.26
C SER A 272 -9.59 41.76 23.55
N ILE A 273 -9.19 42.86 24.20
CA ILE A 273 -9.79 44.18 23.97
C ILE A 273 -8.72 45.24 24.22
N ALA A 274 -8.26 45.89 23.15
CA ALA A 274 -7.92 47.33 23.08
C ALA A 274 -6.90 47.57 21.95
N SER A 275 -7.45 48.00 20.84
CA SER A 275 -6.76 48.71 19.75
C SER A 275 -6.12 50.00 20.25
N SER A 276 -5.03 50.38 19.58
CA SER A 276 -4.58 51.75 19.30
C SER A 276 -4.42 52.74 20.46
N SER A 277 -3.15 53.05 20.81
CA SER A 277 -2.65 54.42 20.81
C SER A 277 -1.15 54.46 21.09
N SER A 278 -0.44 55.20 20.24
CA SER A 278 0.86 55.80 20.48
C SER A 278 0.91 56.51 21.82
N ASP A 279 1.99 56.35 22.59
CA ASP A 279 2.89 57.45 22.99
C ASP A 279 3.97 56.99 23.98
N LEU A 280 5.10 57.67 23.88
CA LEU A 280 6.33 57.52 24.66
C LEU A 280 6.30 58.48 25.89
N PRO A 281 7.36 58.58 26.71
CA PRO A 281 7.62 57.87 27.97
C PRO A 281 7.59 58.79 29.22
N SER A 282 7.66 58.23 30.44
CA SER A 282 8.44 58.87 31.53
C SER A 282 8.61 58.02 32.80
N SER A 283 9.89 57.82 33.15
CA SER A 283 10.59 58.07 34.43
C SER A 283 10.10 57.50 35.79
N THR A 284 11.10 56.93 36.51
CA THR A 284 11.35 56.95 37.99
C THR A 284 10.36 56.20 38.88
N GLU A 285 10.70 55.39 39.90
CA GLU A 285 11.77 55.40 40.92
C GLU A 285 11.81 53.98 41.56
N VAL A 286 12.97 53.31 41.67
CA VAL A 286 13.76 53.04 42.90
C VAL A 286 13.00 52.95 44.23
N ALA A 287 13.07 51.78 44.89
CA ALA A 287 13.37 51.61 46.33
C ALA A 287 13.27 50.13 46.80
N LEU A 288 14.41 49.53 47.20
CA LEU A 288 14.76 49.04 48.57
C LEU A 288 14.05 47.73 49.00
N SER A 289 14.71 46.56 49.10
CA SER A 289 15.84 46.11 49.97
C SER A 289 15.36 45.26 51.17
N SER A 290 16.15 44.20 51.45
CA SER A 290 16.19 43.23 52.58
C SER A 290 15.62 41.85 52.23
N ASP A 291 16.19 40.70 52.60
CA ASP A 291 17.28 40.36 53.53
C ASP A 291 17.83 38.95 53.18
N ALA A 292 19.01 38.62 53.70
CA ALA A 292 19.86 37.43 53.46
C ALA A 292 19.32 36.11 54.11
N PRO A 293 20.06 34.97 54.23
CA PRO A 293 21.43 34.65 53.81
C PRO A 293 21.67 33.24 53.19
N ALA A 294 22.93 33.04 52.80
CA ALA A 294 23.55 31.89 52.15
C ALA A 294 23.93 30.71 53.07
N SER A 295 24.16 29.56 52.45
CA SER A 295 25.05 28.45 52.84
C SER A 295 25.33 27.67 51.54
N GLY A 296 26.53 27.36 51.05
CA GLY A 296 27.88 27.29 51.62
C GLY A 296 28.47 25.91 51.24
N LEU A 297 29.69 25.88 50.68
CA LEU A 297 30.61 24.74 50.34
C LEU A 297 30.69 24.30 48.85
N PRO A 298 31.84 23.74 48.39
CA PRO A 298 33.15 24.39 48.27
C PRO A 298 33.76 24.26 46.85
N SER A 299 34.77 25.09 46.58
CA SER A 299 35.59 25.06 45.36
C SER A 299 36.81 24.15 45.51
N PHE A 300 37.11 23.35 44.49
CA PHE A 300 38.50 22.97 44.14
C PHE A 300 38.66 23.10 42.63
N GLY A 301 39.56 23.99 42.23
CA GLY A 301 39.92 24.22 40.84
C GLY A 301 41.00 23.25 40.34
N SER A 302 41.02 23.03 39.04
CA SER A 302 42.21 22.89 38.20
C SER A 302 41.78 23.04 36.72
N THR A 303 42.53 23.87 35.99
CA THR A 303 42.38 24.19 34.56
C THR A 303 43.02 23.09 33.68
N PRO A 304 43.14 23.26 32.35
CA PRO A 304 42.13 23.00 31.33
C PRO A 304 42.58 21.89 30.36
N ASP A 305 41.67 21.04 29.88
CA ASP A 305 41.93 20.36 28.62
C ASP A 305 40.66 20.11 27.81
N THR A 306 40.82 20.34 26.52
CA THR A 306 39.79 20.37 25.49
C THR A 306 39.23 18.99 25.17
N GLY A 307 37.91 18.89 25.03
CA GLY A 307 37.28 17.85 24.22
C GLY A 307 36.10 17.15 24.89
N SER A 308 34.96 17.14 24.20
CA SER A 308 33.74 16.41 24.54
C SER A 308 32.85 17.09 25.59
N GLY A 309 32.19 18.17 25.17
CA GLY A 309 30.90 18.52 25.73
C GLY A 309 29.94 17.34 25.53
N GLY A 310 29.57 16.67 26.61
CA GLY A 310 28.39 15.82 26.66
C GLY A 310 27.18 16.66 26.34
N ALA A 311 26.81 16.72 25.07
CA ALA A 311 25.56 17.27 24.63
C ALA A 311 24.46 16.30 25.08
N LEU A 312 23.68 16.73 26.07
CA LEU A 312 22.33 16.22 26.27
C LEU A 312 21.58 16.28 24.92
N PRO A 313 20.80 15.25 24.55
CA PRO A 313 20.10 15.24 23.27
C PRO A 313 19.14 16.44 23.21
N LEU A 314 19.47 17.41 22.36
CA LEU A 314 18.66 18.58 22.11
C LEU A 314 17.55 18.18 21.13
N PHE A 315 16.36 17.88 21.65
CA PHE A 315 15.15 17.72 20.84
C PHE A 315 14.74 19.10 20.29
N GLY A 316 15.33 19.50 19.16
CA GLY A 316 15.04 20.82 18.58
C GLY A 316 15.79 21.21 17.31
N ALA A 317 16.61 20.33 16.73
CA ALA A 317 17.11 20.58 15.38
C ALA A 317 16.07 20.09 14.35
N PRO A 318 15.67 20.89 13.35
CA PRO A 318 14.96 20.37 12.20
C PRO A 318 15.95 19.55 11.38
N ALA A 319 16.14 18.29 11.74
CA ALA A 319 16.65 17.33 10.79
C ALA A 319 15.58 17.20 9.71
N THR A 320 15.96 17.41 8.45
CA THR A 320 15.17 16.97 7.29
C THR A 320 15.19 15.43 7.22
N ALA A 321 14.82 14.78 8.32
CA ALA A 321 14.68 13.34 8.40
C ALA A 321 13.38 13.00 7.66
N SER A 322 13.51 12.31 6.53
CA SER A 322 12.38 11.68 5.85
C SER A 322 11.61 10.81 6.83
N ALA A 323 10.27 10.81 6.72
CA ALA A 323 9.41 9.95 7.53
C ALA A 323 9.85 8.47 7.42
N PRO A 324 9.77 7.67 8.51
CA PRO A 324 10.11 6.25 8.47
C PRO A 324 9.37 5.51 7.34
N LEU A 325 10.03 4.53 6.70
CA LEU A 325 9.45 3.80 5.58
C LEU A 325 8.17 3.07 5.99
N SER A 326 8.10 2.54 7.21
CA SER A 326 6.87 1.97 7.80
C SER A 326 5.66 2.90 7.71
N SER A 327 5.81 4.17 8.13
CA SER A 327 4.74 5.18 8.10
C SER A 327 4.34 5.54 6.67
N THR A 328 5.32 5.70 5.79
CA THR A 328 5.12 5.99 4.36
C THR A 328 4.35 4.85 3.68
N CYS A 329 4.75 3.60 3.91
CA CYS A 329 4.09 2.44 3.34
C CYS A 329 2.70 2.18 3.89
N THR A 330 2.45 2.53 5.16
CA THR A 330 1.09 2.52 5.72
C THR A 330 0.20 3.50 4.93
N LYS A 331 0.69 4.72 4.68
CA LYS A 331 -0.03 5.72 3.88
C LYS A 331 -0.31 5.26 2.45
N ILE A 332 0.69 4.70 1.77
CA ILE A 332 0.54 4.22 0.40
C ILE A 332 -0.45 3.07 0.31
N SER A 333 -0.40 2.13 1.25
CA SER A 333 -1.35 1.01 1.29
C SER A 333 -2.79 1.50 1.48
N MET A 334 -2.99 2.53 2.32
CA MET A 334 -4.30 3.17 2.49
C MET A 334 -4.80 3.81 1.19
N VAL A 335 -3.95 4.59 0.51
CA VAL A 335 -4.31 5.25 -0.76
C VAL A 335 -4.58 4.24 -1.87
N ALA A 336 -3.75 3.21 -1.99
CA ALA A 336 -3.95 2.13 -2.97
C ALA A 336 -5.27 1.40 -2.73
N ASN A 337 -5.58 1.06 -1.47
CA ASN A 337 -6.85 0.42 -1.13
C ASN A 337 -8.06 1.32 -1.46
N ALA A 338 -7.97 2.63 -1.23
CA ALA A 338 -9.00 3.58 -1.62
C ALA A 338 -9.19 3.66 -3.15
N ASN A 339 -8.13 3.43 -3.92
CA ASN A 339 -8.14 3.44 -5.38
C ASN A 339 -8.47 2.07 -6.01
N GLY A 340 -8.90 1.08 -5.21
CA GLY A 340 -9.26 -0.25 -5.70
C GLY A 340 -8.07 -1.19 -5.90
N GLY A 341 -6.89 -0.85 -5.39
CA GLY A 341 -5.69 -1.68 -5.40
C GLY A 341 -4.43 -0.91 -5.80
N LEU A 342 -3.31 -1.65 -5.89
CA LEU A 342 -2.06 -1.12 -6.43
C LEU A 342 -2.22 -0.79 -7.92
N THR A 343 -1.42 0.16 -8.39
CA THR A 343 -1.36 0.55 -9.79
C THR A 343 -1.00 -0.67 -10.65
N THR A 344 -1.64 -0.76 -11.83
CA THR A 344 -1.34 -1.80 -12.84
C THR A 344 -0.75 -1.16 -14.08
N VAL A 345 -0.22 -1.97 -15.00
CA VAL A 345 0.35 -1.47 -16.27
C VAL A 345 -0.63 -0.58 -17.03
N ALA A 346 -1.93 -0.90 -16.97
CA ALA A 346 -2.98 -0.15 -17.66
C ALA A 346 -3.21 1.26 -17.09
N PHE A 347 -2.79 1.52 -15.85
CA PHE A 347 -2.98 2.79 -15.15
C PHE A 347 -1.63 3.39 -14.69
N LEU A 348 -0.52 2.98 -15.32
CA LEU A 348 0.80 3.52 -15.04
C LEU A 348 0.93 4.93 -15.66
N ASP A 349 0.82 5.94 -14.81
CA ASP A 349 0.93 7.38 -15.14
C ASP A 349 2.13 8.04 -14.46
N ASP A 350 2.38 7.72 -13.20
CA ASP A 350 3.53 8.18 -12.42
C ASP A 350 4.43 7.00 -12.02
N PRO A 351 5.65 6.89 -12.58
CA PRO A 351 6.55 5.80 -12.28
C PRO A 351 7.10 5.86 -10.85
N ASN A 352 7.21 7.03 -10.22
CA ASN A 352 7.66 7.14 -8.83
C ASN A 352 6.60 6.61 -7.88
N LYS A 353 5.33 6.96 -8.12
CA LYS A 353 4.19 6.38 -7.39
C LYS A 353 4.21 4.84 -7.48
N VAL A 354 4.38 4.29 -8.68
CA VAL A 354 4.44 2.83 -8.87
C VAL A 354 5.65 2.22 -8.17
N MET A 355 6.85 2.77 -8.31
CA MET A 355 8.02 2.21 -7.62
C MET A 355 7.86 2.25 -6.11
N MET A 356 7.29 3.31 -5.55
CA MET A 356 7.02 3.38 -4.13
C MET A 356 5.94 2.39 -3.67
N GLU A 357 4.87 2.20 -4.46
CA GLU A 357 3.88 1.14 -4.24
C GLU A 357 4.52 -0.25 -4.25
N GLN A 358 5.42 -0.50 -5.20
CA GLN A 358 6.15 -1.78 -5.31
C GLN A 358 7.18 -1.97 -4.20
N LEU A 359 7.83 -0.91 -3.71
CA LEU A 359 8.68 -0.95 -2.52
C LEU A 359 7.88 -1.37 -1.28
N CYS A 360 6.70 -0.79 -1.10
CA CYS A 360 5.85 -1.12 0.05
C CYS A 360 5.28 -2.53 -0.01
N LEU A 361 4.91 -3.01 -1.20
CA LEU A 361 4.56 -4.42 -1.41
C LEU A 361 5.74 -5.34 -1.08
N THR A 362 6.94 -4.99 -1.55
CA THR A 362 8.18 -5.75 -1.31
C THR A 362 8.46 -5.84 0.19
N ARG A 363 8.41 -4.71 0.91
CA ARG A 363 8.59 -4.65 2.37
C ARG A 363 7.64 -5.58 3.09
N ALA A 364 6.35 -5.55 2.76
CA ALA A 364 5.34 -6.38 3.42
C ALA A 364 5.61 -7.89 3.23
N LEU A 365 5.96 -8.30 2.00
CA LEU A 365 6.26 -9.70 1.67
C LEU A 365 7.53 -10.20 2.35
N VAL A 366 8.56 -9.36 2.41
CA VAL A 366 9.80 -9.69 3.11
C VAL A 366 9.54 -9.87 4.60
N MET A 367 8.76 -8.97 5.21
CA MET A 367 8.41 -9.08 6.63
C MET A 367 7.67 -10.38 6.94
N ASP A 368 6.64 -10.72 6.15
CA ASP A 368 5.88 -11.97 6.32
C ASP A 368 6.79 -13.22 6.17
N GLN A 369 7.60 -13.26 5.11
CA GLN A 369 8.50 -14.39 4.87
C GLN A 369 9.52 -14.56 6.00
N GLY A 370 10.15 -13.47 6.46
CA GLY A 370 11.16 -13.53 7.50
C GLY A 370 10.58 -13.84 8.88
N GLU A 371 9.35 -13.40 9.19
CA GLU A 371 8.66 -13.76 10.42
C GLU A 371 8.34 -15.26 10.48
N GLN A 372 7.86 -15.84 9.37
CA GLN A 372 7.62 -17.29 9.28
C GLN A 372 8.90 -18.10 9.49
N LEU A 373 10.03 -17.62 8.95
CA LEU A 373 11.34 -18.25 9.15
C LEU A 373 11.84 -18.09 10.60
N ALA A 374 11.64 -16.93 11.22
CA ALA A 374 12.03 -16.68 12.61
C ALA A 374 11.24 -17.55 13.59
N LEU A 375 9.93 -17.72 13.37
CA LEU A 375 9.06 -18.59 14.18
C LEU A 375 9.46 -20.07 14.11
N ALA A 376 10.16 -20.48 13.06
CA ALA A 376 10.66 -21.84 12.92
C ALA A 376 11.91 -22.13 13.77
N ILE A 377 12.51 -21.12 14.44
CA ILE A 377 13.71 -21.27 15.26
C ILE A 377 13.30 -21.54 16.72
N PRO A 378 13.56 -22.76 17.26
CA PRO A 378 13.19 -23.07 18.64
C PRO A 378 14.04 -22.29 19.65
N GLY A 379 13.40 -21.73 20.67
CA GLY A 379 14.10 -21.16 21.83
C GLY A 379 14.73 -19.78 21.63
N VAL A 380 14.44 -19.09 20.53
CA VAL A 380 14.90 -17.72 20.26
C VAL A 380 13.71 -16.77 20.24
N THR A 381 13.79 -15.64 20.95
CA THR A 381 12.75 -14.61 20.94
C THR A 381 12.96 -13.62 19.79
N LEU A 382 11.89 -12.94 19.36
CA LEU A 382 11.98 -11.95 18.29
C LEU A 382 12.96 -10.81 18.63
N ALA A 383 13.01 -10.38 19.89
CA ALA A 383 13.97 -9.36 20.34
C ALA A 383 15.43 -9.84 20.25
N GLN A 384 15.69 -11.14 20.47
CA GLN A 384 17.02 -11.71 20.29
C GLN A 384 17.41 -11.78 18.81
N VAL A 385 16.45 -12.12 17.93
CA VAL A 385 16.64 -12.05 16.47
C VAL A 385 17.00 -10.62 16.07
N ASP A 386 16.25 -9.63 16.54
CA ASP A 386 16.46 -8.21 16.20
C ASP A 386 17.86 -7.72 16.64
N ALA A 387 18.26 -8.05 17.86
CA ALA A 387 19.59 -7.72 18.38
C ALA A 387 20.72 -8.36 17.57
N GLN A 388 20.54 -9.63 17.16
CA GLN A 388 21.53 -10.32 16.32
C GLN A 388 21.59 -9.71 14.92
N CYS A 389 20.45 -9.35 14.34
CA CYS A 389 20.38 -8.76 13.00
C CYS A 389 20.98 -7.35 12.95
N GLY A 390 20.92 -6.59 14.05
CA GLY A 390 21.61 -5.29 14.16
C GLY A 390 23.12 -5.40 13.89
N GLN A 391 23.77 -6.48 14.33
CA GLN A 391 25.20 -6.70 14.08
C GLN A 391 25.54 -6.89 12.59
N TYR A 392 24.62 -7.49 11.82
CA TYR A 392 24.76 -7.55 10.37
C TYR A 392 24.63 -6.18 9.73
N GLY A 393 23.76 -5.31 10.27
CA GLY A 393 23.65 -3.92 9.85
C GLY A 393 24.97 -3.17 10.00
N ASP A 394 25.61 -3.27 11.16
CA ASP A 394 26.92 -2.65 11.41
C ASP A 394 27.99 -3.18 10.45
N ALA A 395 28.02 -4.50 10.21
CA ALA A 395 28.98 -5.13 9.33
C ALA A 395 28.79 -4.80 7.83
N LEU A 396 27.55 -4.53 7.41
CA LEU A 396 27.20 -4.32 6.00
C LEU A 396 27.03 -2.83 5.63
N LYS A 397 27.12 -1.93 6.61
CA LYS A 397 26.88 -0.48 6.44
C LYS A 397 27.69 0.16 5.31
N ASP A 398 28.96 -0.21 5.16
CA ASP A 398 29.82 0.35 4.11
C ASP A 398 29.35 -0.09 2.72
N HIS A 399 28.84 -1.31 2.58
CA HIS A 399 28.25 -1.81 1.34
C HIS A 399 26.91 -1.13 1.03
N VAL A 400 26.09 -0.86 2.06
CA VAL A 400 24.83 -0.10 1.89
C VAL A 400 25.13 1.34 1.47
N THR A 401 26.15 1.96 2.05
CA THR A 401 26.62 3.28 1.63
C THR A 401 27.10 3.25 0.17
N ALA A 402 27.82 2.20 -0.22
CA ALA A 402 28.31 2.02 -1.58
C ALA A 402 27.19 1.98 -2.65
N LEU A 403 25.97 1.53 -2.30
CA LEU A 403 24.82 1.57 -3.23
C LEU A 403 24.58 2.97 -3.80
N SER A 404 24.80 4.02 -3.01
CA SER A 404 24.58 5.41 -3.44
C SER A 404 25.76 6.00 -4.22
N LEU A 405 26.92 5.34 -4.20
CA LEU A 405 28.20 5.90 -4.63
C LEU A 405 28.83 5.16 -5.82
N LYS A 406 28.53 3.87 -5.97
CA LYS A 406 29.24 2.97 -6.90
C LYS A 406 28.27 2.27 -7.86
N PRO A 407 28.76 1.88 -9.06
CA PRO A 407 27.98 1.03 -9.96
C PRO A 407 27.69 -0.34 -9.33
N ARG A 408 26.64 -1.01 -9.80
CA ARG A 408 26.19 -2.30 -9.25
C ARG A 408 27.32 -3.33 -9.18
N SER A 409 28.14 -3.45 -10.21
CA SER A 409 29.22 -4.44 -10.29
C SER A 409 30.22 -4.32 -9.14
N GLU A 410 30.64 -3.10 -8.80
CA GLU A 410 31.57 -2.85 -7.68
C GLU A 410 30.92 -3.13 -6.31
N VAL A 411 29.62 -2.83 -6.16
CA VAL A 411 28.89 -3.15 -4.93
C VAL A 411 28.81 -4.67 -4.74
N ILE A 412 28.44 -5.39 -5.80
CA ILE A 412 28.36 -6.86 -5.84
C ILE A 412 29.72 -7.48 -5.54
N GLU A 413 30.81 -6.97 -6.11
CA GLU A 413 32.17 -7.44 -5.82
C GLU A 413 32.52 -7.25 -4.34
N GLY A 414 32.23 -6.08 -3.78
CA GLY A 414 32.47 -5.80 -2.36
C GLY A 414 31.70 -6.74 -1.42
N VAL A 415 30.40 -6.93 -1.66
CA VAL A 415 29.57 -7.85 -0.87
C VAL A 415 30.00 -9.30 -1.07
N GLY A 416 30.45 -9.68 -2.27
CA GLY A 416 31.06 -10.97 -2.55
C GLY A 416 32.30 -11.24 -1.69
N GLY A 417 33.18 -10.23 -1.56
CA GLY A 417 34.33 -10.29 -0.66
C GLY A 417 33.92 -10.50 0.80
N PHE A 418 32.87 -9.83 1.26
CA PHE A 418 32.32 -10.04 2.62
C PHE A 418 31.86 -11.48 2.83
N VAL A 419 31.07 -12.04 1.90
CA VAL A 419 30.58 -13.43 1.97
C VAL A 419 31.75 -14.41 2.05
N LEU A 420 32.75 -14.26 1.18
CA LEU A 420 33.93 -15.13 1.15
C LEU A 420 34.75 -15.06 2.45
N ASN A 421 34.93 -13.85 3.00
CA ASN A 421 35.70 -13.64 4.23
C ASN A 421 34.95 -14.08 5.49
N SER A 422 33.62 -14.18 5.44
CA SER A 422 32.82 -14.60 6.59
C SER A 422 33.03 -16.06 7.00
N GLY A 423 33.42 -16.92 6.05
CA GLY A 423 33.56 -18.37 6.26
C GLY A 423 32.24 -19.11 6.56
N MET A 424 31.08 -18.46 6.41
CA MET A 424 29.77 -19.05 6.69
C MET A 424 29.28 -19.96 5.56
N ASP A 425 28.43 -20.93 5.90
CA ASP A 425 27.73 -21.74 4.90
C ASP A 425 26.76 -20.87 4.07
N PRO A 426 26.78 -20.93 2.73
CA PRO A 426 25.94 -20.09 1.88
C PRO A 426 24.43 -20.25 2.10
N ALA A 427 23.95 -21.48 2.36
CA ALA A 427 22.53 -21.73 2.56
C ALA A 427 22.06 -21.23 3.93
N GLN A 428 22.88 -21.41 4.97
CA GLN A 428 22.65 -20.82 6.28
C GLN A 428 22.63 -19.29 6.20
N LEU A 429 23.59 -18.69 5.50
CA LEU A 429 23.68 -17.25 5.33
C LEU A 429 22.46 -16.68 4.59
N ALA A 430 21.95 -17.39 3.57
CA ALA A 430 20.73 -16.99 2.88
C ALA A 430 19.50 -17.00 3.82
N ASN A 431 19.37 -18.01 4.69
CA ASN A 431 18.29 -18.05 5.67
C ASN A 431 18.40 -16.93 6.70
N THR A 432 19.61 -16.68 7.23
CA THR A 432 19.86 -15.55 8.15
C THR A 432 19.56 -14.22 7.46
N ALA A 433 19.97 -14.06 6.20
CA ALA A 433 19.71 -12.85 5.44
C ALA A 433 18.21 -12.58 5.29
N ARG A 434 17.37 -13.58 4.97
CA ARG A 434 15.91 -13.40 4.89
C ARG A 434 15.27 -12.96 6.20
N ILE A 435 15.68 -13.57 7.32
CA ILE A 435 15.19 -13.22 8.66
C ILE A 435 15.61 -11.79 9.02
N CYS A 436 16.89 -11.46 8.83
CA CYS A 436 17.41 -10.16 9.19
C CYS A 436 16.91 -9.03 8.27
N MET A 437 16.66 -9.31 7.00
CA MET A 437 16.02 -8.36 6.10
C MET A 437 14.62 -7.96 6.60
N ALA A 438 13.84 -8.91 7.11
CA ALA A 438 12.55 -8.65 7.74
C ALA A 438 12.68 -7.83 9.03
N SER A 439 13.66 -8.14 9.89
CA SER A 439 13.99 -7.34 11.07
C SER A 439 14.32 -5.90 10.69
N GLY A 440 15.20 -5.69 9.71
CA GLY A 440 15.59 -4.37 9.23
C GLY A 440 14.39 -3.56 8.74
N TYR A 441 13.50 -4.18 7.96
CA TYR A 441 12.28 -3.51 7.53
C TYR A 441 11.30 -3.22 8.66
N ARG A 442 11.15 -4.11 9.65
CA ARG A 442 10.27 -3.90 10.81
C ARG A 442 10.73 -2.71 11.66
N LEU A 443 12.04 -2.60 11.86
CA LEU A 443 12.67 -1.56 12.70
C LEU A 443 13.08 -0.30 11.93
N ASP A 444 12.77 -0.24 10.62
CA ASP A 444 13.23 0.81 9.70
C ASP A 444 14.77 0.99 9.67
N ASP A 445 15.54 -0.08 9.97
CA ASP A 445 17.00 -0.11 9.83
C ASP A 445 17.39 -0.56 8.41
N MET A 446 17.75 0.42 7.59
CA MET A 446 18.11 0.19 6.19
C MET A 446 19.50 -0.42 6.01
N ASN A 447 20.40 -0.30 7.00
CA ASN A 447 21.70 -1.00 6.92
C ASN A 447 21.48 -2.51 7.01
N VAL A 448 20.61 -2.94 7.92
CA VAL A 448 20.23 -4.34 8.05
C VAL A 448 19.43 -4.79 6.82
N ALA A 449 18.37 -4.06 6.46
CA ALA A 449 17.48 -4.46 5.36
C ALA A 449 18.23 -4.56 4.03
N LEU A 450 18.90 -3.49 3.60
CA LEU A 450 19.61 -3.46 2.32
C LEU A 450 20.86 -4.34 2.32
N GLY A 451 21.61 -4.35 3.42
CA GLY A 451 22.80 -5.18 3.56
C GLY A 451 22.48 -6.65 3.35
N THR A 452 21.48 -7.15 4.05
CA THR A 452 21.08 -8.57 3.95
C THR A 452 20.35 -8.90 2.65
N GLY A 453 19.62 -7.95 2.05
CA GLY A 453 19.08 -8.09 0.69
C GLY A 453 20.19 -8.28 -0.36
N MET A 454 21.31 -7.54 -0.26
CA MET A 454 22.46 -7.73 -1.15
C MET A 454 23.15 -9.08 -0.97
N LEU A 455 23.18 -9.63 0.26
CA LEU A 455 23.69 -11.00 0.48
C LEU A 455 22.91 -12.01 -0.36
N LEU A 456 21.58 -11.92 -0.40
CA LEU A 456 20.74 -12.83 -1.19
C LEU A 456 21.04 -12.76 -2.69
N VAL A 457 21.32 -11.56 -3.22
CA VAL A 457 21.73 -11.41 -4.62
C VAL A 457 23.04 -12.15 -4.90
N ILE A 458 24.04 -12.01 -4.03
CA ILE A 458 25.34 -12.69 -4.16
C ILE A 458 25.22 -14.20 -3.99
N LEU A 459 24.31 -14.65 -3.13
CA LEU A 459 24.05 -16.06 -2.87
C LEU A 459 23.25 -16.75 -3.99
N GLY A 460 23.05 -16.08 -5.13
CA GLY A 460 22.45 -16.67 -6.33
C GLY A 460 20.96 -16.41 -6.46
N GLU A 461 20.42 -15.41 -5.75
CA GLU A 461 19.00 -15.01 -5.84
C GLU A 461 18.87 -13.60 -6.45
N PRO A 462 19.22 -13.43 -7.74
CA PRO A 462 19.22 -12.13 -8.40
C PRO A 462 17.89 -11.36 -8.38
N PRO A 463 16.69 -11.97 -8.27
CA PRO A 463 15.45 -11.20 -8.15
C PRO A 463 15.39 -10.29 -6.92
N TYR A 464 16.14 -10.55 -5.84
CA TYR A 464 16.27 -9.62 -4.73
C TYR A 464 16.94 -8.29 -5.14
N GLY A 465 17.62 -8.26 -6.30
CA GLY A 465 18.16 -7.05 -6.92
C GLY A 465 17.15 -5.93 -7.08
N GLU A 466 15.87 -6.28 -7.30
CA GLU A 466 14.79 -5.32 -7.47
C GLU A 466 14.58 -4.43 -6.23
N MET A 467 14.83 -4.97 -5.03
CA MET A 467 14.77 -4.23 -3.79
C MET A 467 15.75 -3.06 -3.78
N MET A 468 17.01 -3.27 -4.20
CA MET A 468 18.00 -2.19 -4.31
C MET A 468 17.58 -1.14 -5.33
N GLY A 469 16.96 -1.57 -6.44
CA GLY A 469 16.37 -0.65 -7.43
C GLY A 469 15.32 0.26 -6.80
N HIS A 470 14.40 -0.29 -5.99
CA HIS A 470 13.37 0.50 -5.30
C HIS A 470 13.97 1.51 -4.34
N HIS A 471 14.89 1.10 -3.47
CA HIS A 471 15.50 2.00 -2.51
C HIS A 471 16.30 3.13 -3.18
N LEU A 472 17.08 2.82 -4.24
CA LEU A 472 17.84 3.81 -4.99
C LEU A 472 16.96 4.75 -5.80
N SER A 473 15.90 4.27 -6.46
CA SER A 473 15.02 5.16 -7.24
C SER A 473 14.22 6.08 -6.32
N GLN A 474 13.81 5.60 -5.16
CA GLN A 474 12.97 6.33 -4.22
C GLN A 474 13.74 7.13 -3.17
N GLY A 475 15.06 6.93 -3.06
CA GLY A 475 15.89 7.62 -2.07
C GLY A 475 15.55 7.24 -0.62
N VAL A 476 15.14 5.99 -0.39
CA VAL A 476 14.79 5.49 0.94
C VAL A 476 15.96 4.66 1.48
N GLY A 477 16.60 5.08 2.56
CA GLY A 477 17.77 4.39 3.10
C GLY A 477 19.04 4.52 2.25
N THR A 478 18.94 5.18 1.10
CA THR A 478 20.03 5.52 0.17
C THR A 478 19.80 6.94 -0.35
N SER A 479 20.78 7.51 -1.04
CA SER A 479 20.51 8.69 -1.88
C SER A 479 19.64 8.30 -3.08
N ALA A 480 18.78 9.20 -3.54
CA ALA A 480 18.01 9.01 -4.77
C ALA A 480 18.95 8.99 -5.99
N ARG A 481 19.06 7.84 -6.66
CA ARG A 481 19.98 7.55 -7.77
C ARG A 481 19.29 6.65 -8.80
N VAL A 482 18.41 7.24 -9.61
CA VAL A 482 17.71 6.54 -10.68
C VAL A 482 18.69 5.87 -11.65
N ASP A 483 19.79 6.53 -11.98
CA ASP A 483 20.84 6.01 -12.86
C ASP A 483 21.47 4.69 -12.36
N LEU A 484 21.68 4.56 -11.06
CA LEU A 484 22.16 3.32 -10.43
C LEU A 484 21.03 2.30 -10.24
N ALA A 485 19.83 2.76 -9.90
CA ALA A 485 18.64 1.91 -9.72
C ALA A 485 18.30 1.08 -10.96
N LEU A 486 18.42 1.68 -12.15
CA LEU A 486 18.10 1.02 -13.43
C LEU A 486 18.93 -0.25 -13.66
N GLN A 487 20.21 -0.26 -13.26
CA GLN A 487 21.07 -1.46 -13.39
C GLN A 487 20.57 -2.59 -12.50
N TRP A 488 20.08 -2.28 -11.30
CA TRP A 488 19.53 -3.26 -10.38
C TRP A 488 18.20 -3.84 -10.88
N TYR A 489 17.30 -3.00 -11.39
CA TYR A 489 16.06 -3.44 -12.01
C TYR A 489 16.32 -4.33 -13.23
N GLN A 490 17.18 -3.89 -14.14
CA GLN A 490 17.48 -4.61 -15.38
C GLN A 490 17.96 -6.04 -15.09
N GLU A 491 18.89 -6.19 -14.14
CA GLU A 491 19.49 -7.48 -13.81
C GLU A 491 18.50 -8.41 -13.12
N ALA A 492 17.71 -7.88 -12.17
CA ALA A 492 16.67 -8.67 -11.51
C ALA A 492 15.60 -9.14 -12.51
N LEU A 493 15.13 -8.26 -13.40
CA LEU A 493 14.12 -8.57 -14.41
C LEU A 493 14.67 -9.52 -15.49
N THR A 494 15.93 -9.37 -15.89
CA THR A 494 16.59 -10.29 -16.84
C THR A 494 16.69 -11.69 -16.26
N ALA A 495 16.98 -11.82 -14.95
CA ALA A 495 16.99 -13.12 -14.29
C ALA A 495 15.61 -13.77 -14.29
N LEU A 496 14.53 -13.00 -14.08
CA LEU A 496 13.17 -13.50 -14.19
C LEU A 496 12.83 -13.96 -15.61
N ASP A 497 13.24 -13.19 -16.63
CA ASP A 497 13.08 -13.57 -18.04
C ASP A 497 13.86 -14.86 -18.39
N ALA A 498 15.00 -15.09 -17.73
CA ALA A 498 15.80 -16.31 -17.83
C ALA A 498 15.24 -17.50 -17.01
N GLY A 499 14.12 -17.33 -16.31
CA GLY A 499 13.43 -18.40 -15.59
C GLY A 499 13.72 -18.48 -14.08
N ALA A 500 14.38 -17.48 -13.50
CA ALA A 500 14.49 -17.37 -12.04
C ALA A 500 13.08 -17.24 -11.41
N GLN A 501 12.92 -17.80 -10.21
CA GLN A 501 11.64 -17.70 -9.50
C GLN A 501 11.43 -16.27 -8.96
N PRO A 502 10.26 -15.66 -9.15
CA PRO A 502 9.96 -14.37 -8.52
C PRO A 502 9.95 -14.50 -7.00
N VAL A 503 10.76 -13.69 -6.32
CA VAL A 503 10.82 -13.66 -4.85
C VAL A 503 9.81 -12.68 -4.24
N PHE A 504 9.31 -11.73 -5.05
CA PHE A 504 8.27 -10.78 -4.66
C PHE A 504 7.00 -11.03 -5.48
N ALA A 505 5.88 -11.22 -4.77
CA ALA A 505 4.55 -11.45 -5.33
C ALA A 505 4.53 -12.52 -6.45
N PRO A 506 4.99 -13.76 -6.21
CA PRO A 506 5.11 -14.80 -7.25
C PRO A 506 3.78 -15.15 -7.95
N ASN A 507 2.66 -14.85 -7.31
CA ASN A 507 1.32 -15.07 -7.88
C ASN A 507 0.86 -13.92 -8.81
N GLN A 508 1.63 -12.82 -8.92
CA GLN A 508 1.33 -11.67 -9.77
C GLN A 508 2.20 -11.68 -11.04
N ILE A 509 1.82 -12.50 -12.02
CA ILE A 509 2.61 -12.75 -13.23
C ILE A 509 2.84 -11.48 -14.08
N GLU A 510 1.92 -10.51 -14.03
CA GLU A 510 2.01 -9.22 -14.75
C GLU A 510 2.95 -8.21 -14.07
N ARG A 511 3.33 -8.44 -12.81
CA ARG A 511 4.04 -7.46 -11.97
C ARG A 511 5.46 -7.13 -12.45
N PRO A 512 6.29 -8.10 -12.93
CA PRO A 512 7.57 -7.76 -13.56
C PRO A 512 7.43 -6.83 -14.77
N ALA A 513 6.34 -6.94 -15.55
CA ALA A 513 6.09 -6.04 -16.67
C ALA A 513 5.76 -4.62 -16.20
N LEU A 514 5.03 -4.47 -15.09
CA LEU A 514 4.79 -3.17 -14.44
C LEU A 514 6.09 -2.52 -13.96
N VAL A 515 6.93 -3.27 -13.25
CA VAL A 515 8.23 -2.76 -12.76
C VAL A 515 9.11 -2.35 -13.94
N ARG A 516 9.15 -3.15 -15.02
CA ARG A 516 9.89 -2.82 -16.24
C ARG A 516 9.40 -1.51 -16.88
N ALA A 517 8.09 -1.39 -17.10
CA ALA A 517 7.51 -0.19 -17.70
C ALA A 517 7.76 1.07 -16.85
N ALA A 518 7.64 0.97 -15.54
CA ALA A 518 7.94 2.08 -14.63
C ALA A 518 9.44 2.43 -14.66
N ALA A 519 10.34 1.45 -14.70
CA ALA A 519 11.78 1.69 -14.80
C ALA A 519 12.15 2.38 -16.11
N ASP A 520 11.57 1.95 -17.23
CA ASP A 520 11.78 2.58 -18.54
C ASP A 520 11.30 4.05 -18.55
N MET A 521 10.17 4.34 -17.89
CA MET A 521 9.70 5.71 -17.71
C MET A 521 10.65 6.55 -16.83
N LEU A 522 11.22 5.99 -15.77
CA LEU A 522 12.24 6.66 -14.95
C LEU A 522 13.51 6.97 -15.75
N ALA A 523 13.87 6.11 -16.72
CA ALA A 523 15.01 6.33 -17.61
C ALA A 523 14.77 7.45 -18.66
N GLY A 524 13.59 8.08 -18.67
CA GLY A 524 13.20 9.09 -19.65
C GLY A 524 12.58 8.51 -20.92
N GLY A 525 12.24 7.22 -20.94
CA GLY A 525 11.45 6.61 -22.01
C GLY A 525 9.99 7.07 -21.94
N THR A 526 9.37 7.33 -23.11
CA THR A 526 7.91 7.50 -23.15
C THR A 526 7.24 6.13 -22.96
N ASN A 527 6.13 6.09 -22.21
CA ASN A 527 5.35 4.88 -21.95
C ASN A 527 4.82 4.30 -23.27
N THR A 528 5.62 3.44 -23.91
CA THR A 528 5.22 2.70 -25.09
C THR A 528 4.47 1.48 -24.60
N GLY A 529 3.18 1.68 -24.34
CA GLY A 529 2.27 0.60 -23.95
C GLY A 529 2.50 -0.64 -24.81
N PHE A 530 2.72 -1.78 -24.14
CA PHE A 530 2.97 -3.10 -24.71
C PHE A 530 4.09 -3.16 -25.77
N VAL A 531 5.31 -3.44 -25.32
CA VAL A 531 6.19 -4.35 -26.07
C VAL A 531 5.84 -5.76 -25.58
N THR A 532 5.04 -6.48 -26.36
CA THR A 532 4.95 -7.94 -26.27
C THR A 532 6.36 -8.51 -26.10
N PRO A 533 6.60 -9.52 -25.22
CA PRO A 533 7.86 -10.23 -25.24
C PRO A 533 8.11 -10.63 -26.68
N ALA A 534 9.24 -10.20 -27.25
CA ALA A 534 9.65 -10.68 -28.55
C ALA A 534 9.54 -12.19 -28.47
N GLN A 535 8.63 -12.76 -29.26
CA GLN A 535 8.66 -14.19 -29.51
C GLN A 535 10.10 -14.50 -29.84
N SER A 536 10.69 -15.43 -29.10
CA SER A 536 11.94 -16.04 -29.47
C SER A 536 11.74 -16.63 -30.87
N GLY A 537 12.04 -15.81 -31.87
CA GLY A 537 12.25 -16.26 -33.23
C GLY A 537 13.35 -17.28 -33.09
N GLY A 538 12.98 -18.55 -33.24
CA GLY A 538 13.90 -19.67 -33.13
C GLY A 538 15.02 -19.51 -34.14
N ALA A 539 16.09 -18.82 -33.74
CA ALA A 539 17.39 -18.99 -34.34
C ALA A 539 17.79 -20.41 -33.98
N LYS A 540 17.58 -21.33 -34.92
CA LYS A 540 18.18 -22.66 -34.88
C LYS A 540 19.67 -22.46 -34.68
N ALA A 541 20.15 -22.69 -33.46
CA ALA A 541 21.56 -22.86 -33.19
C ALA A 541 22.07 -23.99 -34.08
N LYS A 542 22.82 -23.64 -35.13
CA LYS A 542 23.64 -24.60 -35.86
C LYS A 542 24.74 -25.01 -34.91
N LEU A 543 24.59 -26.19 -34.31
CA LEU A 543 25.70 -26.88 -33.65
C LEU A 543 26.83 -27.07 -34.66
N PRO A 544 28.08 -26.67 -34.35
CA PRO A 544 29.22 -27.03 -35.18
C PRO A 544 29.39 -28.56 -35.15
N THR A 545 29.35 -29.18 -36.33
CA THR A 545 29.64 -30.59 -36.51
C THR A 545 31.16 -30.73 -36.63
N PHE A 546 31.78 -31.38 -35.65
CA PHE A 546 33.17 -31.82 -35.77
C PHE A 546 33.22 -32.97 -36.78
N GLY A 547 33.71 -32.68 -37.98
CA GLY A 547 34.02 -33.70 -38.98
C GLY A 547 35.21 -34.52 -38.52
N ALA A 548 35.02 -35.83 -38.33
CA ALA A 548 36.11 -36.78 -38.23
C ALA A 548 36.90 -36.82 -39.55
N PRO A 549 38.24 -36.93 -39.52
CA PRO A 549 39.04 -37.01 -40.73
C PRO A 549 38.75 -38.32 -41.46
N LYS A 550 38.48 -38.22 -42.77
CA LYS A 550 38.41 -39.38 -43.66
C LYS A 550 39.82 -39.68 -44.16
N ASN A 551 40.23 -40.94 -44.02
CA ASN A 551 41.11 -41.59 -45.00
C ASN A 551 40.30 -41.96 -46.23
#